data_AF-A0AA46DZ62-F1
#
_entry.id   AF-A0AA46DZ62-F1
#
_cell.length_a   1.000
_cell.length_b   1.000
_cell.length_c   1.000
_cell.angle_alpha   90.00
_cell.angle_beta   90.00
_cell.angle_gamma   90.00
#
_symmetry.space_group_name_H-M   'P 1'
#
loop_
_entity.id
_entity.type
_entity.pdbx_description
1 polymer ?
#
loop_
_entity_poly.entity_id
_entity_poly.type
_entity_poly.pdbx_seq_one_letter_code
_entity_poly.pdbx_strand_id
1 'polypeptide(L)'
;MTNKERIIQLFYANVKGRRPDTTGSNIHHDGREGHWLERQFGISANASNEADLFGYELKNETTSKTTFGDWSANRYIFKTGEYVHCFDGNTASDRQDSFCRIFGKPNPLKGGRYSWSGSPCPTIHGYNNFGQVLIIDNNKDIIAIYSYSQDKRINKSQVVPVELRQDNLEIARWFGEYSPTSKRTDKCLQAKLEDKFNHEGWFTCKKGLDGTYQKICFGEPITYDNWLNLVKKGIVFFDSGMYQGNKRPYSQWRANNSFWDSLIIECYE
;
A
#
# COMPACT_ATOMS: atom_id res chain seq x y z
N MET A 1 -5.16 -21.70 27.04
CA MET A 1 -4.33 -20.58 26.63
C MET A 1 -4.79 -20.11 25.27
N THR A 2 -5.24 -18.88 25.15
CA THR A 2 -5.75 -18.29 23.90
C THR A 2 -4.59 -17.97 22.95
N ASN A 3 -4.90 -17.76 21.66
CA ASN A 3 -3.89 -17.34 20.69
C ASN A 3 -3.23 -16.01 21.07
N LYS A 4 -4.03 -15.04 21.56
CA LYS A 4 -3.54 -13.77 22.08
C LYS A 4 -2.58 -13.94 23.26
N GLU A 5 -2.92 -14.78 24.24
CA GLU A 5 -2.04 -15.07 25.39
C GLU A 5 -0.69 -15.64 24.96
N ARG A 6 -0.67 -16.49 23.93
CA ARG A 6 0.58 -17.03 23.36
C ARG A 6 1.44 -15.94 22.73
N ILE A 7 0.83 -14.99 22.01
CA ILE A 7 1.55 -13.83 21.43
C ILE A 7 2.14 -12.96 22.54
N ILE A 8 1.37 -12.70 23.60
CA ILE A 8 1.84 -11.92 24.76
C ILE A 8 3.03 -12.62 25.45
N GLN A 9 2.99 -13.95 25.59
CA GLN A 9 4.12 -14.70 26.14
C GLN A 9 5.38 -14.60 25.26
N LEU A 10 5.23 -14.69 23.93
CA LEU A 10 6.35 -14.47 23.00
C LEU A 10 6.91 -13.05 23.11
N PHE A 11 6.04 -12.05 23.26
CA PHE A 11 6.46 -10.66 23.50
C PHE A 11 7.32 -10.55 24.76
N TYR A 12 6.87 -11.07 25.90
CA TYR A 12 7.64 -11.02 27.14
C TYR A 12 8.95 -11.79 27.07
N ALA A 13 8.97 -12.94 26.41
CA ALA A 13 10.17 -13.76 26.29
C ALA A 13 11.21 -13.15 25.33
N ASN A 14 10.77 -12.60 24.20
CA ASN A 14 11.64 -12.34 23.05
C ASN A 14 11.73 -10.87 22.62
N VAL A 15 10.84 -10.00 23.07
CA VAL A 15 10.71 -8.62 22.55
C VAL A 15 10.81 -7.55 23.64
N LYS A 16 10.10 -7.71 24.75
CA LYS A 16 10.03 -6.73 25.84
C LYS A 16 11.43 -6.35 26.33
N GLY A 17 11.68 -5.04 26.44
CA GLY A 17 12.93 -4.45 26.90
C GLY A 17 14.09 -4.51 25.89
N ARG A 18 13.87 -5.06 24.68
CA ARG A 18 14.92 -5.17 23.64
C ARG A 18 14.81 -4.04 22.62
N ARG A 19 15.96 -3.63 22.07
CA ARG A 19 16.04 -2.79 20.87
C ARG A 19 16.14 -3.69 19.63
N PRO A 20 15.57 -3.30 18.48
CA PRO A 20 15.79 -4.03 17.24
C PRO A 20 17.28 -4.06 16.89
N ASP A 21 17.84 -5.27 16.78
CA ASP A 21 19.18 -5.45 16.21
C ASP A 21 19.05 -5.61 14.70
N THR A 22 19.57 -4.62 13.98
CA THR A 22 19.54 -4.58 12.52
C THR A 22 20.92 -4.71 11.89
N THR A 23 21.92 -5.12 12.69
CA THR A 23 23.26 -5.43 12.19
C THR A 23 23.20 -6.47 11.07
N GLY A 24 23.98 -6.26 10.00
CA GLY A 24 23.96 -7.13 8.81
C GLY A 24 22.76 -6.93 7.86
N SER A 25 21.76 -6.13 8.23
CA SER A 25 20.69 -5.74 7.30
C SER A 25 21.16 -4.61 6.37
N ASN A 26 20.63 -4.56 5.14
CA ASN A 26 20.87 -3.41 4.27
C ASN A 26 20.36 -2.14 4.95
N ILE A 27 21.25 -1.18 5.22
CA ILE A 27 20.95 0.08 5.91
C ILE A 27 19.88 0.92 5.18
N HIS A 28 19.70 0.70 3.87
CA HIS A 28 18.70 1.35 3.04
C HIS A 28 17.36 0.60 2.97
N HIS A 29 17.21 -0.51 3.69
CA HIS A 29 15.95 -1.23 3.76
C HIS A 29 15.10 -0.69 4.91
N ASP A 30 14.03 0.03 4.57
CA ASP A 30 13.10 0.65 5.53
C ASP A 30 12.34 -0.40 6.37
N GLY A 31 12.24 -1.65 5.90
CA GLY A 31 11.53 -2.75 6.59
C GLY A 31 12.37 -3.58 7.56
N ARG A 32 13.65 -3.23 7.79
CA ARG A 32 14.58 -4.09 8.56
C ARG A 32 14.16 -4.33 10.01
N GLU A 33 13.56 -3.34 10.67
CA GLU A 33 13.07 -3.49 12.05
C GLU A 33 11.82 -4.38 12.12
N GLY A 34 10.94 -4.27 11.11
CA GLY A 34 9.80 -5.17 10.98
C GLY A 34 10.25 -6.63 10.86
N HIS A 35 11.24 -6.90 10.01
CA HIS A 35 11.81 -8.25 9.89
C HIS A 35 12.50 -8.74 11.17
N TRP A 36 13.16 -7.86 11.92
CA TRP A 36 13.68 -8.24 13.22
C TRP A 36 12.55 -8.67 14.17
N LEU A 37 11.45 -7.91 14.20
CA LEU A 37 10.30 -8.16 15.06
C LEU A 37 9.59 -9.47 14.68
N GLU A 38 9.33 -9.69 13.38
CA GLU A 38 8.79 -10.94 12.83
C GLU A 38 9.59 -12.16 13.32
N ARG A 39 10.93 -12.09 13.26
CA ARG A 39 11.81 -13.17 13.75
C ARG A 39 11.66 -13.43 15.24
N GLN A 40 11.46 -12.39 16.07
CA GLN A 40 11.29 -12.58 17.52
C GLN A 40 9.97 -13.32 17.86
N PHE A 41 8.97 -13.20 16.99
CA PHE A 41 7.72 -13.95 17.06
C PHE A 41 7.75 -15.30 16.34
N GLY A 42 8.91 -15.70 15.77
CA GLY A 42 9.07 -16.96 15.04
C GLY A 42 8.40 -16.96 13.66
N ILE A 43 8.05 -15.79 13.12
CA ILE A 43 7.42 -15.66 11.81
C ILE A 43 8.49 -15.81 10.73
N SER A 44 8.32 -16.81 9.87
CA SER A 44 9.20 -17.02 8.71
C SER A 44 8.70 -16.24 7.52
N ALA A 45 9.61 -15.51 6.85
CA ALA A 45 9.31 -14.76 5.65
C ALA A 45 8.70 -15.67 4.58
N ASN A 46 7.47 -15.37 4.16
CA ASN A 46 6.76 -16.09 3.11
C ASN A 46 5.96 -15.09 2.26
N ALA A 47 5.51 -15.55 1.09
CA ALA A 47 4.71 -14.72 0.17
C ALA A 47 3.19 -14.89 0.40
N SER A 48 2.78 -15.40 1.57
CA SER A 48 1.38 -15.63 1.87
C SER A 48 0.67 -14.32 2.20
N ASN A 49 -0.61 -14.23 1.83
CA ASN A 49 -1.46 -13.07 2.14
C ASN A 49 -2.32 -13.33 3.38
N GLU A 50 -1.88 -14.18 4.30
CA GLU A 50 -2.61 -14.49 5.53
C GLU A 50 -2.08 -13.63 6.68
N ALA A 51 -2.84 -13.58 7.78
CA ALA A 51 -2.38 -13.03 9.04
C ALA A 51 -1.07 -13.69 9.51
N ASP A 52 -0.16 -12.89 10.08
CA ASP A 52 1.21 -13.32 10.39
C ASP A 52 1.30 -14.40 11.48
N LEU A 53 0.50 -14.29 12.55
CA LEU A 53 0.61 -15.18 13.70
C LEU A 53 -0.75 -15.47 14.35
N PHE A 54 -1.16 -16.74 14.30
CA PHE A 54 -2.36 -17.25 14.97
C PHE A 54 -3.66 -16.47 14.65
N GLY A 55 -3.77 -15.92 13.44
CA GLY A 55 -4.94 -15.12 13.02
C GLY A 55 -4.78 -13.61 13.25
N TYR A 56 -3.66 -13.16 13.82
CA TYR A 56 -3.33 -11.73 13.98
C TYR A 56 -2.27 -11.27 13.00
N GLU A 57 -2.48 -10.12 12.37
CA GLU A 57 -1.45 -9.40 11.59
C GLU A 57 -0.52 -8.61 12.50
N LEU A 58 0.79 -8.75 12.33
CA LEU A 58 1.81 -7.98 13.03
C LEU A 58 2.13 -6.71 12.26
N LYS A 59 1.95 -5.56 12.90
CA LYS A 59 2.43 -4.27 12.41
C LYS A 59 3.60 -3.77 13.25
N ASN A 60 4.68 -3.38 12.59
CA ASN A 60 5.77 -2.67 13.24
C ASN A 60 5.35 -1.21 13.52
N GLU A 61 5.86 -0.65 14.62
CA GLU A 61 5.77 0.77 14.88
C GLU A 61 6.69 1.53 13.92
N THR A 62 6.08 2.40 13.11
CA THR A 62 6.77 3.25 12.14
C THR A 62 6.78 4.70 12.62
N THR A 63 7.45 5.60 11.88
CA THR A 63 7.58 7.00 12.29
C THR A 63 6.36 7.87 11.97
N SER A 64 5.66 7.62 10.84
CA SER A 64 4.56 8.51 10.41
C SER A 64 3.30 7.79 9.93
N LYS A 65 3.45 6.65 9.26
CA LYS A 65 2.37 6.00 8.52
C LYS A 65 2.56 4.50 8.57
N THR A 66 1.47 3.78 8.83
CA THR A 66 1.46 2.31 8.83
C THR A 66 0.63 1.81 7.66
N THR A 67 1.13 0.75 7.02
CA THR A 67 0.60 0.19 5.77
C THR A 67 -0.33 -0.98 6.08
N PHE A 68 -1.53 -0.97 5.51
CA PHE A 68 -2.43 -2.13 5.51
C PHE A 68 -1.83 -3.24 4.64
N GLY A 69 -1.51 -2.90 3.40
CA GLY A 69 -0.74 -3.75 2.49
C GLY A 69 -0.22 -2.99 1.28
N ASP A 70 0.71 -3.62 0.57
CA ASP A 70 1.17 -3.22 -0.76
C ASP A 70 0.43 -4.08 -1.79
N TRP A 71 -0.64 -3.51 -2.34
CA TRP A 71 -1.57 -4.21 -3.21
C TRP A 71 -1.62 -3.50 -4.56
N SER A 72 -0.85 -4.01 -5.51
CA SER A 72 -0.91 -3.55 -6.91
C SER A 72 -2.33 -3.67 -7.46
N ALA A 73 -2.71 -2.72 -8.31
CA ALA A 73 -3.97 -2.76 -9.05
C ALA A 73 -4.04 -4.04 -9.88
N ASN A 74 -5.23 -4.62 -9.96
CA ASN A 74 -5.48 -5.78 -10.81
C ASN A 74 -5.27 -5.42 -12.29
N ARG A 75 -5.63 -4.17 -12.65
CA ARG A 75 -5.43 -3.63 -14.00
C ARG A 75 -4.64 -2.34 -13.96
N TYR A 76 -3.73 -2.22 -14.92
CA TYR A 76 -3.07 -0.98 -15.28
C TYR A 76 -3.15 -0.83 -16.79
N ILE A 77 -3.47 0.38 -17.25
CA ILE A 77 -3.64 0.69 -18.68
C ILE A 77 -2.42 0.33 -19.55
N PHE A 78 -1.21 0.36 -18.97
CA PHE A 78 0.04 0.05 -19.67
C PHE A 78 0.38 -1.45 -19.75
N LYS A 79 -0.37 -2.31 -19.05
CA LYS A 79 -0.10 -3.76 -19.03
C LYS A 79 -0.85 -4.51 -20.12
N THR A 80 -2.14 -4.22 -20.28
CA THR A 80 -3.08 -4.96 -21.14
C THR A 80 -4.19 -4.03 -21.63
N GLY A 81 -4.78 -4.31 -22.80
CA GLY A 81 -5.93 -3.56 -23.34
C GLY A 81 -5.59 -2.78 -24.60
N GLU A 82 -6.55 -1.99 -25.08
CA GLU A 82 -6.44 -1.27 -26.35
C GLU A 82 -5.34 -0.21 -26.35
N TYR A 83 -5.07 0.44 -25.21
CA TYR A 83 -4.11 1.54 -25.10
C TYR A 83 -2.66 1.12 -24.83
N VAL A 84 -2.37 -0.18 -24.78
CA VAL A 84 -1.00 -0.67 -24.47
C VAL A 84 0.03 -0.13 -25.47
N HIS A 85 -0.37 0.06 -26.72
CA HIS A 85 0.49 0.60 -27.79
C HIS A 85 0.89 2.07 -27.58
N CYS A 86 0.19 2.81 -26.71
CA CYS A 86 0.52 4.19 -26.36
C CYS A 86 1.68 4.30 -25.34
N PHE A 87 2.20 3.18 -24.84
CA PHE A 87 3.27 3.14 -23.86
C PHE A 87 4.52 2.51 -24.46
N ASP A 88 5.63 3.24 -24.46
CA ASP A 88 6.89 2.78 -25.01
C ASP A 88 7.42 1.55 -24.26
N GLY A 89 7.89 0.57 -25.02
CA GLY A 89 8.68 -0.53 -24.50
C GLY A 89 8.08 -1.93 -24.68
N ASN A 90 8.97 -2.92 -24.67
CA ASN A 90 8.62 -4.30 -25.02
C ASN A 90 8.09 -5.07 -23.81
N THR A 91 8.57 -4.76 -22.60
CA THR A 91 8.13 -5.39 -21.37
C THR A 91 7.11 -4.55 -20.59
N ALA A 92 6.38 -5.17 -19.67
CA ALA A 92 5.50 -4.45 -18.76
C ALA A 92 6.25 -3.43 -17.89
N SER A 93 7.52 -3.68 -17.59
CA SER A 93 8.38 -2.74 -16.84
C SER A 93 8.73 -1.52 -17.69
N ASP A 94 9.08 -1.71 -18.95
CA ASP A 94 9.40 -0.60 -19.86
C ASP A 94 8.18 0.30 -20.07
N ARG A 95 7.00 -0.33 -20.26
CA ARG A 95 5.74 0.40 -20.39
C ARG A 95 5.34 1.12 -19.09
N GLN A 96 5.70 0.59 -17.93
CA GLN A 96 5.55 1.30 -16.66
C GLN A 96 6.41 2.58 -16.61
N ASP A 97 7.63 2.53 -17.16
CA ASP A 97 8.48 3.71 -17.26
C ASP A 97 7.86 4.77 -18.17
N SER A 98 7.26 4.34 -19.29
CA SER A 98 6.47 5.22 -20.17
C SER A 98 5.25 5.80 -19.45
N PHE A 99 4.52 4.97 -18.69
CA PHE A 99 3.40 5.42 -17.85
C PHE A 99 3.85 6.49 -16.84
N CYS A 100 5.00 6.31 -16.19
CA CYS A 100 5.55 7.31 -15.27
C CYS A 100 5.91 8.62 -15.99
N ARG A 101 6.37 8.58 -17.25
CA ARG A 101 6.60 9.80 -18.05
C ARG A 101 5.31 10.53 -18.37
N ILE A 102 4.25 9.79 -18.71
CA ILE A 102 2.96 10.35 -19.14
C ILE A 102 2.18 10.92 -17.95
N PHE A 103 2.04 10.15 -16.86
CA PHE A 103 1.16 10.47 -15.73
C PHE A 103 1.90 10.85 -14.44
N GLY A 104 3.23 10.74 -14.42
CA GLY A 104 4.05 11.07 -13.26
C GLY A 104 4.74 12.43 -13.36
N LYS A 105 5.71 12.64 -12.45
CA LYS A 105 6.52 13.85 -12.34
C LYS A 105 8.00 13.49 -12.22
N PRO A 106 8.94 14.23 -12.86
CA PRO A 106 10.37 14.04 -12.63
C PRO A 106 10.77 14.53 -11.23
N ASN A 107 11.71 13.83 -10.60
CA ASN A 107 12.31 14.25 -9.34
C ASN A 107 13.75 14.72 -9.57
N PRO A 108 14.05 16.04 -9.48
CA PRO A 108 15.39 16.57 -9.66
C PRO A 108 16.43 15.99 -8.70
N LEU A 109 16.03 15.69 -7.45
CA LEU A 109 16.90 15.09 -6.44
C LEU A 109 17.23 13.61 -6.73
N LYS A 110 16.56 13.01 -7.72
CA LYS A 110 16.80 11.64 -8.20
C LYS A 110 17.22 11.64 -9.67
N GLY A 111 17.94 12.67 -10.11
CA GLY A 111 18.46 12.75 -11.48
C GLY A 111 17.39 12.90 -12.56
N GLY A 112 16.25 13.50 -12.23
CA GLY A 112 15.12 13.68 -13.17
C GLY A 112 14.25 12.45 -13.37
N ARG A 113 14.48 11.37 -12.61
CA ARG A 113 13.66 10.15 -12.67
C ARG A 113 12.19 10.44 -12.43
N TYR A 114 11.32 9.99 -13.32
CA TYR A 114 9.88 10.13 -13.19
C TYR A 114 9.29 9.13 -12.19
N SER A 115 8.29 9.58 -11.45
CA SER A 115 7.48 8.72 -10.58
C SER A 115 6.02 9.10 -10.61
N TRP A 116 5.16 8.09 -10.53
CA TRP A 116 3.74 8.27 -10.25
C TRP A 116 3.55 8.23 -8.73
N SER A 117 4.11 9.20 -8.03
CA SER A 117 4.12 9.27 -6.56
C SER A 117 4.08 10.72 -6.09
N GLY A 118 3.58 10.98 -4.88
CA GLY A 118 3.43 12.35 -4.39
C GLY A 118 2.33 13.10 -5.16
N SER A 119 2.60 14.31 -5.65
CA SER A 119 1.59 15.15 -6.31
C SER A 119 0.87 14.56 -7.55
N PRO A 120 1.50 13.71 -8.41
CA PRO A 120 0.79 12.99 -9.46
C PRO A 120 -0.03 11.79 -8.98
N CYS A 121 0.20 11.28 -7.76
CA CYS A 121 -0.61 10.17 -7.22
C CYS A 121 -2.05 10.66 -7.03
N PRO A 122 -3.06 9.94 -7.56
CA PRO A 122 -4.45 10.33 -7.38
C PRO A 122 -4.90 10.14 -5.93
N THR A 123 -5.88 10.94 -5.51
CA THR A 123 -6.53 10.82 -4.19
C THR A 123 -8.04 10.79 -4.36
N ILE A 124 -8.79 10.45 -3.31
CA ILE A 124 -10.25 10.49 -3.32
C ILE A 124 -10.80 11.94 -3.35
N HIS A 125 -9.96 12.95 -3.07
CA HIS A 125 -10.35 14.35 -2.92
C HIS A 125 -10.27 15.14 -4.23
N GLY A 126 -10.86 14.60 -5.29
CA GLY A 126 -10.94 15.24 -6.60
C GLY A 126 -9.65 15.18 -7.42
N TYR A 127 -9.69 15.83 -8.58
CA TYR A 127 -8.60 15.82 -9.55
C TYR A 127 -7.38 16.59 -9.05
N ASN A 128 -6.21 15.95 -9.10
CA ASN A 128 -4.93 16.60 -8.87
C ASN A 128 -4.50 17.44 -10.10
N ASN A 129 -3.36 18.14 -10.01
CA ASN A 129 -2.86 18.98 -11.11
C ASN A 129 -2.42 18.19 -12.37
N PHE A 130 -2.35 16.86 -12.27
CA PHE A 130 -2.06 15.96 -13.38
C PHE A 130 -3.34 15.35 -13.96
N GLY A 131 -4.53 15.86 -13.59
CA GLY A 131 -5.82 15.42 -14.10
C GLY A 131 -6.25 14.06 -13.59
N GLN A 132 -5.74 13.62 -12.44
CA GLN A 132 -5.99 12.27 -11.92
C GLN A 132 -6.76 12.29 -10.59
N VAL A 133 -7.67 11.33 -10.41
CA VAL A 133 -8.51 11.16 -9.21
C VAL A 133 -8.73 9.68 -8.91
N LEU A 134 -8.97 9.34 -7.64
CA LEU A 134 -9.53 8.05 -7.27
C LEU A 134 -11.05 8.17 -7.14
N ILE A 135 -11.77 7.20 -7.69
CA ILE A 135 -13.21 7.05 -7.46
C ILE A 135 -13.48 5.65 -6.90
N ILE A 136 -14.61 5.52 -6.20
CA ILE A 136 -15.15 4.24 -5.76
C ILE A 136 -16.45 4.03 -6.50
N ASP A 137 -16.55 2.95 -7.28
CA ASP A 137 -17.75 2.66 -8.06
C ASP A 137 -18.79 1.85 -7.25
N ASN A 138 -19.91 1.53 -7.89
CA ASN A 138 -21.01 0.78 -7.26
C ASN A 138 -20.64 -0.67 -6.92
N ASN A 139 -19.61 -1.24 -7.57
CA ASN A 139 -19.08 -2.58 -7.26
C ASN A 139 -18.05 -2.53 -6.11
N LYS A 140 -17.90 -1.36 -5.48
CA LYS A 140 -16.88 -1.08 -4.47
C LYS A 140 -15.46 -1.24 -5.02
N ASP A 141 -15.28 -1.15 -6.34
CA ASP A 141 -13.95 -1.09 -6.93
C ASP A 141 -13.34 0.30 -6.66
N ILE A 142 -12.03 0.35 -6.52
CA ILE A 142 -11.30 1.62 -6.51
C ILE A 142 -10.65 1.80 -7.87
N ILE A 143 -10.91 2.94 -8.51
CA ILE A 143 -10.46 3.21 -9.88
C ILE A 143 -9.67 4.52 -9.89
N ALA A 144 -8.46 4.47 -10.44
CA ALA A 144 -7.72 5.67 -10.81
C ALA A 144 -8.16 6.11 -12.20
N ILE A 145 -8.70 7.33 -12.25
CA ILE A 145 -9.21 7.97 -13.48
C ILE A 145 -8.30 9.13 -13.85
N TYR A 146 -8.01 9.25 -15.13
CA TYR A 146 -7.40 10.43 -15.75
C TYR A 146 -8.43 11.15 -16.62
N SER A 147 -8.45 12.48 -16.54
CA SER A 147 -9.25 13.32 -17.44
C SER A 147 -8.40 14.43 -18.03
N TYR A 148 -8.24 14.43 -19.36
CA TYR A 148 -7.43 15.40 -20.08
C TYR A 148 -7.88 16.85 -19.86
N SER A 149 -9.19 17.10 -19.73
CA SER A 149 -9.73 18.43 -19.41
C SER A 149 -9.31 18.92 -18.03
N GLN A 150 -9.03 18.01 -17.10
CA GLN A 150 -8.65 18.30 -15.71
C GLN A 150 -7.13 18.37 -15.51
N ASP A 151 -6.32 17.89 -16.46
CA ASP A 151 -4.86 18.02 -16.41
C ASP A 151 -4.45 19.49 -16.59
N LYS A 152 -3.75 20.04 -15.58
CA LYS A 152 -3.37 21.45 -15.51
C LYS A 152 -1.93 21.69 -15.97
N ARG A 153 -1.21 20.65 -16.42
CA ARG A 153 0.16 20.80 -16.93
C ARG A 153 0.15 21.59 -18.23
N ILE A 154 0.98 22.63 -18.30
CA ILE A 154 1.14 23.48 -19.49
C ILE A 154 1.57 22.65 -20.71
N ASN A 155 2.40 21.63 -20.50
CA ASN A 155 2.92 20.75 -21.54
C ASN A 155 2.13 19.44 -21.74
N LYS A 156 0.90 19.31 -21.22
CA LYS A 156 0.13 18.06 -21.33
C LYS A 156 -0.05 17.57 -22.77
N SER A 157 -0.23 18.48 -23.73
CA SER A 157 -0.37 18.15 -25.16
C SER A 157 0.92 17.60 -25.79
N GLN A 158 2.08 17.78 -25.15
CA GLN A 158 3.36 17.23 -25.61
C GLN A 158 3.66 15.89 -24.96
N VAL A 159 3.14 15.66 -23.75
CA VAL A 159 3.45 14.49 -22.93
C VAL A 159 2.41 13.38 -23.10
N VAL A 160 1.14 13.73 -23.29
CA VAL A 160 0.03 12.76 -23.37
C VAL A 160 -0.22 12.40 -24.85
N PRO A 161 -0.08 11.12 -25.25
CA PRO A 161 -0.43 10.62 -26.59
C PRO A 161 -1.87 10.99 -26.98
N VAL A 162 -2.13 11.22 -28.26
CA VAL A 162 -3.43 11.72 -28.77
C VAL A 162 -4.58 10.79 -28.37
N GLU A 163 -4.35 9.49 -28.44
CA GLU A 163 -5.26 8.41 -28.10
C GLU A 163 -5.67 8.44 -26.62
N LEU A 164 -4.83 9.02 -25.76
CA LEU A 164 -5.07 9.16 -24.31
C LEU A 164 -5.65 10.53 -23.94
N ARG A 165 -5.87 11.45 -24.90
CA ARG A 165 -6.42 12.81 -24.65
C ARG A 165 -7.95 12.81 -24.56
N GLN A 166 -8.45 12.08 -23.59
CA GLN A 166 -9.88 11.94 -23.33
C GLN A 166 -10.17 12.11 -21.84
N ASP A 167 -11.44 12.27 -21.52
CA ASP A 167 -11.92 12.35 -20.14
C ASP A 167 -12.40 10.99 -19.66
N ASN A 168 -12.31 10.78 -18.35
CA ASN A 168 -12.74 9.55 -17.67
C ASN A 168 -11.98 8.29 -18.10
N LEU A 169 -10.70 8.42 -18.46
CA LEU A 169 -9.82 7.30 -18.82
C LEU A 169 -9.41 6.51 -17.57
N GLU A 170 -9.75 5.23 -17.52
CA GLU A 170 -9.28 4.32 -16.48
C GLU A 170 -7.79 4.00 -16.67
N ILE A 171 -6.96 4.45 -15.72
CA ILE A 171 -5.51 4.22 -15.73
C ILE A 171 -5.08 3.08 -14.81
N ALA A 172 -5.85 2.80 -13.74
CA ALA A 172 -5.69 1.62 -12.90
C ALA A 172 -7.00 1.25 -12.20
N ARG A 173 -7.20 -0.05 -11.92
CA ARG A 173 -8.35 -0.56 -11.16
C ARG A 173 -7.96 -1.62 -10.16
N TRP A 174 -8.43 -1.43 -8.94
CA TRP A 174 -8.47 -2.42 -7.88
C TRP A 174 -9.91 -2.92 -7.75
N PHE A 175 -10.12 -4.20 -8.01
CA PHE A 175 -11.44 -4.78 -7.82
C PHE A 175 -11.75 -4.93 -6.34
N GLY A 176 -12.96 -4.56 -5.92
CA GLY A 176 -13.37 -4.53 -4.53
C GLY A 176 -13.65 -5.92 -3.99
N GLU A 177 -14.77 -6.49 -4.40
CA GLU A 177 -15.29 -7.75 -3.85
C GLU A 177 -15.01 -8.95 -4.77
N TYR A 178 -14.89 -8.74 -6.08
CA TYR A 178 -14.75 -9.81 -7.07
C TYR A 178 -13.50 -9.65 -7.93
N SER A 179 -12.61 -10.65 -7.92
CA SER A 179 -11.47 -10.64 -8.83
C SER A 179 -11.91 -10.89 -10.28
N PRO A 180 -11.29 -10.24 -11.28
CA PRO A 180 -11.54 -10.53 -12.69
C PRO A 180 -10.98 -11.89 -13.13
N THR A 181 -10.14 -12.55 -12.31
CA THR A 181 -9.57 -13.86 -12.63
C THR A 181 -9.65 -14.83 -11.45
N SER A 182 -9.60 -16.13 -11.72
CA SER A 182 -9.51 -17.16 -10.68
C SER A 182 -8.08 -17.38 -10.16
N LYS A 183 -7.10 -16.58 -10.61
CA LYS A 183 -5.69 -16.75 -10.22
C LYS A 183 -5.52 -16.33 -8.76
N ARG A 184 -4.96 -17.22 -7.96
CA ARG A 184 -4.65 -16.96 -6.53
C ARG A 184 -3.81 -15.68 -6.31
N THR A 185 -2.98 -15.32 -7.28
CA THR A 185 -2.11 -14.12 -7.22
C THR A 185 -2.82 -12.82 -7.56
N ASP A 186 -4.07 -12.88 -8.04
CA ASP A 186 -4.84 -11.74 -8.53
C ASP A 186 -6.10 -11.52 -7.69
N LYS A 187 -5.97 -11.50 -6.36
CA LYS A 187 -7.10 -11.31 -5.43
C LYS A 187 -7.74 -9.91 -5.60
N CYS A 188 -9.02 -9.80 -5.28
CA CYS A 188 -9.69 -8.51 -5.04
C CYS A 188 -9.21 -7.87 -3.72
N LEU A 189 -9.51 -6.59 -3.50
CA LEU A 189 -9.10 -5.86 -2.29
C LEU A 189 -9.70 -6.45 -1.03
N GLN A 190 -10.96 -6.90 -1.06
CA GLN A 190 -11.61 -7.53 0.08
C GLN A 190 -10.80 -8.73 0.56
N ALA A 191 -10.53 -9.69 -0.31
CA ALA A 191 -9.72 -10.85 0.06
C ALA A 191 -8.32 -10.41 0.51
N LYS A 192 -7.68 -9.46 -0.20
CA LYS A 192 -6.34 -8.98 0.18
C LYS A 192 -6.27 -8.42 1.60
N LEU A 193 -7.30 -7.71 2.04
CA LEU A 193 -7.42 -7.13 3.38
C LEU A 193 -7.86 -8.18 4.40
N GLU A 194 -8.96 -8.89 4.14
CA GLU A 194 -9.63 -9.71 5.14
C GLU A 194 -8.86 -10.98 5.49
N ASP A 195 -8.12 -11.56 4.54
CA ASP A 195 -7.19 -12.68 4.82
C ASP A 195 -6.13 -12.30 5.87
N LYS A 196 -5.80 -10.99 5.97
CA LYS A 196 -4.78 -10.48 6.89
C LYS A 196 -5.36 -9.97 8.20
N PHE A 197 -6.46 -9.23 8.13
CA PHE A 197 -6.95 -8.46 9.27
C PHE A 197 -8.30 -8.91 9.83
N ASN A 198 -9.05 -9.79 9.16
CA ASN A 198 -10.44 -10.08 9.54
C ASN A 198 -10.61 -11.41 10.28
N HIS A 199 -9.51 -12.05 10.69
CA HIS A 199 -9.56 -13.22 11.56
C HIS A 199 -9.66 -12.80 13.03
N GLU A 200 -8.53 -12.61 13.69
CA GLU A 200 -8.48 -12.24 15.11
C GLU A 200 -8.10 -10.76 15.33
N GLY A 201 -7.79 -10.05 14.24
CA GLY A 201 -7.41 -8.64 14.24
C GLY A 201 -5.93 -8.43 13.96
N TRP A 202 -5.33 -7.48 14.64
CA TRP A 202 -3.92 -7.12 14.45
C TRP A 202 -3.27 -6.74 15.78
N PHE A 203 -1.94 -6.73 15.78
CA PHE A 203 -1.17 -6.32 16.93
C PHE A 203 0.08 -5.55 16.52
N THR A 204 0.61 -4.76 17.46
CA THR A 204 1.83 -4.01 17.29
C THR A 204 2.62 -3.94 18.60
N CYS A 205 3.92 -3.74 18.50
CA CYS A 205 4.78 -3.51 19.66
C CYS A 205 5.22 -2.03 19.69
N LYS A 206 5.03 -1.37 20.83
CA LYS A 206 5.33 0.05 21.04
C LYS A 206 6.65 0.22 21.76
N LYS A 207 7.47 1.17 21.31
CA LYS A 207 8.76 1.50 21.89
C LYS A 207 8.65 2.60 22.94
N GLY A 208 9.49 2.52 23.95
CA GLY A 208 9.73 3.61 24.90
C GLY A 208 10.63 4.69 24.32
N LEU A 209 10.85 5.76 25.09
CA LEU A 209 11.78 6.84 24.74
C LEU A 209 13.24 6.35 24.62
N ASP A 210 13.56 5.27 25.32
CA ASP A 210 14.83 4.57 25.19
C ASP A 210 14.88 3.66 23.96
N GLY A 211 13.90 3.69 23.05
CA GLY A 211 13.89 2.90 21.82
C GLY A 211 13.79 1.37 22.02
N THR A 212 13.56 0.88 23.24
CA THR A 212 13.26 -0.53 23.51
C THR A 212 11.76 -0.78 23.41
N TYR A 213 11.35 -1.99 23.05
CA TYR A 213 9.92 -2.34 23.05
C TYR A 213 9.39 -2.47 24.47
N GLN A 214 8.34 -1.70 24.77
CA GLN A 214 7.75 -1.59 26.11
C GLN A 214 6.33 -2.12 26.19
N LYS A 215 5.55 -2.08 25.11
CA LYS A 215 4.17 -2.58 25.15
C LYS A 215 3.87 -3.43 23.94
N ILE A 216 2.95 -4.38 24.11
CA ILE A 216 2.24 -5.01 23.01
C ILE A 216 0.79 -4.55 23.04
N CYS A 217 0.26 -4.15 21.90
CA CYS A 217 -1.09 -3.61 21.77
C CYS A 217 -1.85 -4.32 20.67
N PHE A 218 -3.16 -4.46 20.84
CA PHE A 218 -4.06 -5.18 19.94
C PHE A 218 -5.17 -4.27 19.44
N GLY A 219 -5.61 -4.53 18.21
CA GLY A 219 -6.76 -3.90 17.60
C GLY A 219 -7.71 -4.92 16.99
N GLU A 220 -8.97 -4.49 16.84
CA GLU A 220 -10.07 -5.32 16.34
C GLU A 220 -9.87 -5.79 14.88
N PRO A 221 -10.58 -6.86 14.45
CA PRO A 221 -10.69 -7.25 13.06
C PRO A 221 -11.15 -6.12 12.13
N ILE A 222 -10.59 -6.11 10.92
CA ILE A 222 -10.88 -5.08 9.91
C ILE A 222 -11.54 -5.73 8.69
N THR A 223 -12.81 -5.40 8.47
CA THR A 223 -13.58 -5.79 7.28
C THR A 223 -13.33 -4.84 6.11
N TYR A 224 -13.61 -5.31 4.90
CA TYR A 224 -13.49 -4.51 3.69
C TYR A 224 -14.41 -3.28 3.70
N ASP A 225 -15.64 -3.43 4.19
CA ASP A 225 -16.59 -2.31 4.25
C ASP A 225 -16.13 -1.20 5.19
N ASN A 226 -15.64 -1.55 6.38
CA ASN A 226 -15.12 -0.57 7.33
C ASN A 226 -13.88 0.12 6.75
N TRP A 227 -12.98 -0.65 6.16
CA TRP A 227 -11.78 -0.13 5.50
C TRP A 227 -12.10 0.80 4.33
N LEU A 228 -13.03 0.41 3.44
CA LEU A 228 -13.44 1.20 2.29
C LEU A 228 -14.11 2.51 2.71
N ASN A 229 -14.86 2.51 3.82
CA ASN A 229 -15.41 3.74 4.40
C ASN A 229 -14.31 4.70 4.88
N LEU A 230 -13.17 4.20 5.34
CA LEU A 230 -12.01 5.03 5.67
C LEU A 230 -11.34 5.58 4.41
N VAL A 231 -11.32 4.80 3.30
CA VAL A 231 -10.84 5.29 2.00
C VAL A 231 -11.73 6.42 1.48
N LYS A 232 -13.05 6.27 1.54
CA LYS A 232 -14.03 7.32 1.16
C LYS A 232 -13.79 8.64 1.92
N LYS A 233 -13.39 8.54 3.19
CA LYS A 233 -13.07 9.69 4.04
C LYS A 233 -11.66 10.27 3.82
N GLY A 234 -10.81 9.59 3.05
CA GLY A 234 -9.40 9.95 2.87
C GLY A 234 -8.49 9.66 4.07
N ILE A 235 -8.99 8.93 5.07
CA ILE A 235 -8.21 8.52 6.25
C ILE A 235 -7.22 7.43 5.85
N VAL A 236 -7.72 6.42 5.12
CA VAL A 236 -6.89 5.48 4.38
C VAL A 236 -6.67 6.05 2.99
N PHE A 237 -5.42 6.14 2.56
CA PHE A 237 -5.06 6.71 1.26
C PHE A 237 -4.13 5.78 0.50
N PHE A 238 -4.21 5.92 -0.83
CA PHE A 238 -3.30 5.29 -1.77
C PHE A 238 -2.00 6.09 -1.83
N ASP A 239 -0.88 5.40 -1.64
CA ASP A 239 0.47 5.91 -1.75
C ASP A 239 1.24 5.07 -2.77
N SER A 240 1.40 5.61 -3.96
CA SER A 240 2.11 4.94 -5.03
C SER A 240 3.63 5.12 -4.87
N GLY A 241 4.34 4.00 -4.85
CA GLY A 241 5.80 3.92 -4.93
C GLY A 241 6.31 3.63 -6.35
N MET A 242 5.48 3.85 -7.38
CA MET A 242 5.82 3.57 -8.78
C MET A 242 6.81 4.62 -9.33
N TYR A 243 7.93 4.17 -9.89
CA TYR A 243 8.93 5.04 -10.49
C TYR A 243 9.69 4.35 -11.63
N GLN A 244 10.38 5.15 -12.46
CA GLN A 244 11.14 4.64 -13.60
C GLN A 244 12.31 3.73 -13.19
N GLY A 245 12.48 2.61 -13.89
CA GLY A 245 13.48 1.60 -13.59
C GLY A 245 13.09 0.64 -12.46
N ASN A 246 11.89 0.80 -11.89
CA ASN A 246 11.34 -0.14 -10.92
C ASN A 246 10.48 -1.21 -11.60
N LYS A 247 10.75 -2.49 -11.30
CA LYS A 247 9.93 -3.59 -11.83
C LYS A 247 8.59 -3.76 -11.11
N ARG A 248 8.45 -3.16 -9.92
CA ARG A 248 7.22 -3.25 -9.12
C ARG A 248 6.51 -1.90 -9.09
N PRO A 249 5.19 -1.86 -9.24
CA PRO A 249 4.47 -0.60 -9.19
C PRO A 249 4.36 -0.04 -7.76
N TYR A 250 4.52 -0.85 -6.70
CA TYR A 250 4.34 -0.47 -5.28
C TYR A 250 3.08 0.36 -5.02
N SER A 251 2.02 -0.28 -4.55
CA SER A 251 0.70 0.32 -4.38
C SER A 251 0.26 0.20 -2.94
N GLN A 252 0.72 1.14 -2.12
CA GLN A 252 0.61 1.04 -0.68
C GLN A 252 -0.69 1.69 -0.21
N TRP A 253 -1.46 0.95 0.57
CA TRP A 253 -2.65 1.47 1.23
C TRP A 253 -2.32 1.76 2.69
N ARG A 254 -2.42 3.02 3.09
CA ARG A 254 -1.81 3.52 4.32
C ARG A 254 -2.74 4.45 5.09
N ALA A 255 -2.50 4.55 6.39
CA ALA A 255 -3.04 5.60 7.24
C ALA A 255 -1.94 6.16 8.14
N ASN A 256 -2.16 7.36 8.68
CA ASN A 256 -1.24 7.96 9.65
C ASN A 256 -1.23 7.14 10.94
N ASN A 257 -0.09 7.16 11.66
CA ASN A 257 0.04 6.38 12.89
C ASN A 257 -0.93 6.82 13.98
N SER A 258 -1.29 8.10 14.05
CA SER A 258 -2.33 8.58 14.97
C SER A 258 -3.68 7.89 14.76
N PHE A 259 -4.03 7.54 13.51
CA PHE A 259 -5.22 6.76 13.24
C PHE A 259 -5.06 5.30 13.67
N TRP A 260 -3.93 4.67 13.36
CA TRP A 260 -3.64 3.30 13.82
C TRP A 260 -3.66 3.19 15.35
N ASP A 261 -3.13 4.18 16.05
CA ASP A 261 -3.14 4.24 17.51
C ASP A 261 -4.56 4.38 18.05
N SER A 262 -5.44 5.10 17.34
CA SER A 262 -6.86 5.20 17.71
C SER A 262 -7.66 3.90 17.54
N LEU A 263 -7.11 2.91 16.81
CA LEU A 263 -7.71 1.59 16.63
C LEU A 263 -7.28 0.58 17.71
N ILE A 264 -6.36 0.96 18.60
CA ILE A 264 -5.90 0.09 19.69
C ILE A 264 -6.98 0.01 20.77
N ILE A 265 -7.33 -1.22 21.15
CA ILE A 265 -8.35 -1.49 22.18
C ILE A 265 -7.77 -2.04 23.49
N GLU A 266 -6.56 -2.61 23.45
CA GLU A 266 -5.92 -3.28 24.58
C GLU A 266 -4.39 -3.18 24.45
N CYS A 267 -3.71 -2.99 25.59
CA CYS A 267 -2.25 -3.02 25.65
C CYS A 267 -1.78 -3.74 26.92
N TYR A 268 -0.62 -4.38 26.83
CA TYR A 268 0.05 -5.08 27.91
C TYR A 268 1.50 -4.59 28.00
N GLU A 269 1.97 -4.37 29.24
CA GLU A 269 3.32 -3.88 29.55
C GLU A 269 4.19 -4.97 30.17
#